data_AF-A0A7D6CQI4-F1
#
_entry.id   AF-A0A7D6CQI4-F1
#
_cell.length_a   1.000
_cell.length_b   1.000
_cell.length_c   1.000
_cell.angle_alpha   90.00
_cell.angle_beta   90.00
_cell.angle_gamma   90.00
#
_symmetry.space_group_name_H-M   'P 1'
#
loop_
_entity.id
_entity.type
_entity.pdbx_description
1 polymer ?
#
loop_
_entity_poly.entity_id
_entity_poly.type
_entity_poly.pdbx_seq_one_letter_code
_entity_poly.pdbx_strand_id
1 'polypeptide(L)' 'MSGEHGTETERHLRQALRHLGEAQDDDDLRKTNAVALEEVSNTVSTVLREYEGDE' A
#
# COMPACT_ATOMS: atom_id res chain seq x y z
N MET A 1 -11.53 18.56 13.47
CA MET A 1 -10.74 18.55 12.22
C MET A 1 -10.11 17.17 12.04
N SER A 2 -10.91 16.10 12.13
CA SER A 2 -10.40 14.71 12.13
C SER A 2 -10.76 13.94 10.85
N GLY A 3 -11.53 14.54 9.93
CA GLY A 3 -11.93 13.90 8.68
C GLY A 3 -10.95 14.08 7.51
N GLU A 4 -10.16 15.16 7.50
CA GLU A 4 -9.19 15.41 6.41
C GLU A 4 -8.00 14.45 6.47
N HIS A 5 -7.46 14.21 7.67
CA HIS A 5 -6.31 13.31 7.87
C HIS A 5 -6.59 11.85 7.48
N GLY A 6 -7.85 11.39 7.61
CA GLY A 6 -8.21 10.02 7.22
C GLY A 6 -8.29 9.80 5.73
N THR A 7 -8.83 10.78 5.02
CA THR A 7 -8.86 10.75 3.56
C THR A 7 -7.46 10.86 2.94
N GLU A 8 -6.55 11.63 3.55
CA GLU A 8 -5.17 11.75 3.08
C GLU A 8 -4.36 10.47 3.34
N THR A 9 -4.50 9.86 4.52
CA THR A 9 -3.83 8.60 4.87
C THR A 9 -4.26 7.48 3.93
N GLU A 10 -5.57 7.33 3.70
CA GLU A 10 -6.14 6.37 2.75
C GLU A 10 -5.60 6.57 1.32
N ARG A 11 -5.54 7.83 0.86
CA ARG A 11 -4.98 8.19 -0.45
C ARG A 11 -3.52 7.79 -0.58
N HIS A 12 -2.70 8.04 0.44
CA HIS A 12 -1.29 7.67 0.44
C HIS A 12 -1.09 6.15 0.39
N LEU A 13 -1.87 5.40 1.15
CA LEU A 13 -1.80 3.94 1.17
C LEU A 13 -2.23 3.34 -0.18
N ARG A 14 -3.31 3.82 -0.80
CA ARG A 14 -3.70 3.40 -2.17
C ARG A 14 -2.62 3.72 -3.20
N GLN A 15 -1.95 4.85 -3.06
CA GLN A 15 -0.86 5.24 -3.97
C GLN A 15 0.38 4.35 -3.78
N ALA A 16 0.70 3.97 -2.54
CA ALA A 16 1.76 3.00 -2.25
C ALA A 16 1.47 1.64 -2.91
N LEU A 17 0.25 1.11 -2.79
CA LEU A 17 -0.14 -0.14 -3.47
C LEU A 17 0.04 -0.08 -4.98
N ARG A 18 -0.33 1.04 -5.61
CA ARG A 18 -0.13 1.23 -7.05
C ARG A 18 1.34 1.15 -7.42
N HIS A 19 2.20 1.88 -6.72
CA HIS A 19 3.64 1.89 -7.00
C HIS A 19 4.31 0.53 -6.75
N LEU A 20 3.83 -0.24 -5.77
CA LEU A 20 4.30 -1.61 -5.53
C LEU A 20 3.94 -2.54 -6.69
N GLY A 21 2.72 -2.44 -7.23
CA GLY A 21 2.30 -3.19 -8.40
C GLY A 21 3.08 -2.80 -9.66
N GLU A 22 3.26 -1.51 -9.90
CA GLU A 22 4.09 -1.00 -11.02
C GLU A 22 5.54 -1.49 -10.93
N ALA A 23 6.10 -1.52 -9.72
CA ALA A 23 7.42 -2.09 -9.51
C ALA A 23 7.41 -3.58 -9.81
N GLN A 24 6.43 -4.34 -9.30
CA GLN A 24 6.34 -5.80 -9.46
C GLN A 24 6.18 -6.25 -10.92
N ASP A 25 5.55 -5.44 -11.77
CA ASP A 25 5.44 -5.64 -13.22
C ASP A 25 6.72 -5.26 -14.00
N ASP A 26 7.68 -4.56 -13.38
CA ASP A 26 8.97 -4.23 -13.99
C ASP A 26 9.89 -5.47 -14.01
N ASP A 27 10.20 -5.96 -15.20
CA ASP A 27 10.91 -7.24 -15.48
C ASP A 27 12.34 -7.30 -14.85
N ASP A 28 12.85 -6.17 -14.33
CA ASP A 28 14.19 -6.04 -13.72
C ASP A 28 14.22 -6.41 -12.21
N LEU A 29 13.07 -6.72 -11.60
CA LEU A 29 13.05 -7.11 -10.19
C LEU A 29 13.53 -8.54 -9.96
N ARG A 30 14.66 -8.66 -9.25
CA ARG A 30 15.11 -9.93 -8.68
C ARG A 30 14.05 -10.53 -7.75
N LYS A 31 13.97 -11.86 -7.71
CA LYS A 31 13.02 -12.66 -6.90
C LYS A 31 12.82 -12.17 -5.45
N THR A 32 13.91 -11.80 -4.76
CA THR A 32 13.86 -11.27 -3.39
C THR A 32 13.15 -9.92 -3.29
N ASN A 33 13.30 -9.08 -4.32
CA ASN A 33 12.68 -7.76 -4.38
C ASN A 33 11.17 -7.89 -4.66
N ALA A 34 10.77 -8.83 -5.52
CA ALA A 34 9.36 -9.15 -5.74
C ALA A 34 8.65 -9.63 -4.46
N VAL A 35 9.30 -10.50 -3.67
CA VAL A 35 8.76 -10.93 -2.36
C VAL A 35 8.66 -9.76 -1.38
N ALA A 36 9.65 -8.86 -1.35
CA ALA A 36 9.59 -7.68 -0.50
C ALA A 36 8.42 -6.74 -0.88
N LEU A 37 8.12 -6.58 -2.17
CA LEU A 37 6.98 -5.76 -2.62
C LEU A 37 5.64 -6.39 -2.24
N GLU A 38 5.52 -7.71 -2.34
CA GLU A 38 4.31 -8.44 -1.92
C GLU A 38 4.02 -8.26 -0.42
N GLU A 39 5.04 -8.39 0.43
CA GLU A 39 4.92 -8.20 1.88
C GLU A 39 4.52 -6.76 2.25
N VAL A 40 5.11 -5.77 1.57
CA VAL A 40 4.72 -4.36 1.76
C VAL A 40 3.28 -4.13 1.30
N SER A 41 2.87 -4.72 0.18
CA SER A 41 1.50 -4.61 -0.34
C SER A 41 0.47 -5.18 0.64
N ASN A 42 0.75 -6.36 1.21
CA ASN A 42 -0.08 -6.96 2.25
C ASN A 42 -0.18 -6.08 3.50
N THR A 43 0.93 -5.50 3.93
CA THR A 43 0.98 -4.61 5.10
C THR A 43 0.13 -3.36 4.87
N VAL A 44 0.31 -2.69 3.73
CA VAL A 44 -0.45 -1.48 3.37
C VAL A 44 -1.95 -1.78 3.26
N SER A 45 -2.32 -2.92 2.68
CA SER A 45 -3.72 -3.35 2.59
C SER A 45 -4.34 -3.62 3.96
N THR A 46 -3.55 -4.19 4.89
CA THR A 46 -3.99 -4.42 6.27
C THR A 46 -4.23 -3.10 6.99
N VAL A 47 -3.30 -2.15 6.89
CA VAL A 47 -3.43 -0.82 7.49
C VAL A 47 -4.66 -0.08 6.93
N LEU A 48 -4.90 -0.14 5.62
CA LEU A 48 -6.11 0.44 5.00
C LEU A 48 -7.39 -0.13 5.61
N ARG A 49 -7.46 -1.45 5.75
CA ARG A 49 -8.64 -2.13 6.28
C ARG A 49 -8.89 -1.81 7.75
N GLU A 50 -7.83 -1.64 8.54
CA GLU A 50 -7.96 -1.20 9.93
C GLU A 50 -8.39 0.27 10.00
N TYR A 51 -7.91 1.11 9.09
CA TYR A 51 -8.33 2.51 8.99
C TYR A 51 -9.82 2.66 8.61
N GLU A 52 -10.31 1.86 7.66
CA GLU A 52 -11.73 1.81 7.24
C GLU A 52 -12.65 1.21 8.33
N GLY A 53 -12.10 0.47 9.31
CA GLY A 53 -12.85 -0.18 10.38
C GLY A 53 -12.93 0.62 11.69
N ASP A 54 -12.17 1.70 11.83
CA ASP A 54 -12.12 2.56 13.02
C ASP A 54 -13.13 3.74 12.95
N GLU A 55 -14.04 3.72 11.95
CA GLU A 55 -15.13 4.72 11.74
C GLU A 55 -16.50 4.27 12.27
#